data_AF-A0A7W7MNA0-F1
#
_entry.id   AF-A0A7W7MNA0-F1
#
_cell.length_a   1.000
_cell.length_b   1.000
_cell.length_c   1.000
_cell.angle_alpha   90.00
_cell.angle_beta   90.00
_cell.angle_gamma   90.00
#
_symmetry.space_group_name_H-M   'P 1'
#
loop_
_entity.id
_entity.type
_entity.pdbx_description
1 polymer ?
#
loop_
_entity_poly.entity_id
_entity_poly.type
_entity_poly.pdbx_seq_one_letter_code
_entity_poly.pdbx_strand_id
1 'polypeptide(L)'
;MSELRSGVGGPADTRSTTTTAGLRLMADDLWRLHAVAGDALLGELKVYDYDFPWLNARLAATRAFAPLRPLFDEEARLSGSGDFGGDWEAAYARVRAATYLVDPGGARVPEFLLHIDGDEAWWRYSDEPFDEDDE
;
A
#
# COMPACT_ATOMS: atom_id res chain seq x y z
N MET A 1 -10.59 -33.86 -36.48
CA MET A 1 -10.14 -33.36 -35.17
C MET A 1 -10.98 -32.14 -34.83
N SER A 2 -11.85 -32.28 -33.82
CA SER A 2 -12.65 -31.27 -33.07
C SER A 2 -13.46 -30.24 -33.89
N GLU A 3 -14.79 -30.25 -33.98
CA GLU A 3 -15.85 -30.07 -32.94
C GLU A 3 -15.58 -28.85 -32.01
N LEU A 4 -16.48 -27.90 -31.71
CA LEU A 4 -17.90 -27.68 -31.96
C LEU A 4 -18.23 -26.19 -31.63
N ARG A 5 -18.98 -25.51 -32.52
CA ARG A 5 -20.10 -24.54 -32.32
C ARG A 5 -20.18 -23.55 -31.14
N SER A 6 -20.44 -22.28 -31.52
CA SER A 6 -21.47 -21.32 -31.03
C SER A 6 -21.40 -20.84 -29.56
N GLY A 7 -21.75 -19.61 -29.18
CA GLY A 7 -22.44 -18.51 -29.85
C GLY A 7 -22.70 -17.36 -28.85
N VAL A 8 -23.23 -16.27 -29.40
CA VAL A 8 -23.57 -14.95 -28.84
C VAL A 8 -24.38 -14.94 -27.53
N GLY A 9 -24.23 -13.89 -26.71
CA GLY A 9 -25.17 -13.54 -25.63
C GLY A 9 -24.82 -12.26 -24.87
N GLY A 10 -25.53 -11.16 -25.16
CA GLY A 10 -25.57 -9.94 -24.35
C GLY A 10 -26.40 -10.10 -23.05
N PRO A 11 -26.73 -8.99 -22.35
CA PRO A 11 -26.73 -8.88 -20.90
C PRO A 11 -28.00 -9.40 -20.22
N ALA A 12 -27.87 -9.89 -18.99
CA ALA A 12 -28.99 -10.12 -18.09
C ALA A 12 -28.59 -9.78 -16.64
N ASP A 13 -29.19 -8.70 -16.16
CA ASP A 13 -29.40 -8.33 -14.77
C ASP A 13 -30.17 -9.46 -14.05
N THR A 14 -29.58 -10.00 -12.98
CA THR A 14 -30.34 -10.65 -11.90
C THR A 14 -29.98 -9.98 -10.58
N ARG A 15 -30.97 -9.27 -10.07
CA ARG A 15 -30.99 -8.55 -8.81
C ARG A 15 -30.75 -9.46 -7.60
N SER A 16 -30.03 -8.84 -6.64
CA SER A 16 -30.19 -8.94 -5.19
C SER A 16 -30.02 -10.32 -4.54
N THR A 17 -28.81 -10.53 -4.00
CA THR A 17 -28.69 -10.91 -2.60
C THR A 17 -27.68 -9.98 -1.94
N THR A 18 -28.19 -9.03 -1.16
CA THR A 18 -27.42 -8.36 -0.12
C THR A 18 -26.86 -9.43 0.82
N THR A 19 -25.57 -9.72 0.70
CA THR A 19 -24.79 -10.27 1.81
C THR A 19 -23.98 -9.13 2.38
N THR A 20 -24.60 -8.44 3.33
CA THR A 20 -23.88 -7.71 4.37
C THR A 20 -23.13 -8.74 5.22
N ALA A 21 -21.95 -9.15 4.77
CA ALA A 21 -20.98 -9.91 5.56
C ALA A 21 -19.59 -9.53 5.02
N GLY A 22 -18.73 -8.79 5.72
CA GLY A 22 -18.86 -8.25 7.06
C GLY A 22 -18.28 -6.85 7.12
N LEU A 23 -19.10 -5.90 7.56
CA LEU A 23 -18.62 -4.68 8.17
C LEU A 23 -18.02 -5.05 9.55
N ARG A 24 -16.88 -5.74 9.54
CA ARG A 24 -15.84 -5.57 10.56
C ARG A 24 -14.84 -4.58 9.96
N LEU A 25 -15.24 -3.30 9.86
CA LEU A 25 -14.28 -2.21 9.98
C LEU A 25 -13.82 -2.24 11.42
N MET A 26 -12.93 -3.17 11.73
CA MET A 26 -12.41 -3.33 13.06
C MET A 26 -11.04 -2.68 13.06
N ALA A 27 -10.74 -1.99 14.14
CA ALA A 27 -9.51 -1.23 14.29
C ALA A 27 -8.23 -2.07 14.09
N ASP A 28 -8.36 -3.41 14.03
CA ASP A 28 -7.30 -4.40 13.78
C ASP A 28 -6.58 -4.29 12.42
N ASP A 29 -7.12 -3.57 11.44
CA ASP A 29 -6.50 -3.43 10.10
C ASP A 29 -6.08 -1.98 9.79
N LEU A 30 -6.04 -1.12 10.81
CA LEU A 30 -5.70 0.29 10.68
C LEU A 30 -4.22 0.54 10.99
N TRP A 31 -3.46 0.84 9.97
CA TRP A 31 -2.06 1.23 10.07
C TRP A 31 -1.93 2.75 10.07
N ARG A 32 -0.87 3.27 10.69
CA ARG A 32 -0.62 4.72 10.74
C ARG A 32 0.74 5.06 10.18
N LEU A 33 0.75 5.98 9.22
CA LEU A 33 1.96 6.54 8.64
C LEU A 33 2.30 7.85 9.35
N HIS A 34 3.52 7.99 9.81
CA HIS A 34 4.00 9.18 10.52
C HIS A 34 5.27 9.74 9.91
N ALA A 35 5.47 11.04 10.08
CA ALA A 35 6.74 11.68 9.76
C ALA A 35 7.76 11.40 10.86
N VAL A 36 8.99 11.09 10.47
CA VAL A 36 10.13 11.06 11.41
C VAL A 36 10.35 12.44 12.01
N ALA A 37 10.27 13.48 11.18
CA ALA A 37 10.38 14.86 11.64
C ALA A 37 9.08 15.30 12.36
N GLY A 38 9.19 15.55 13.66
CA GLY A 38 8.08 16.10 14.45
C GLY A 38 6.95 15.12 14.77
N ASP A 39 7.10 13.84 14.44
CA ASP A 39 6.17 12.75 14.79
C ASP A 39 4.74 12.90 14.25
N ALA A 40 4.54 13.79 13.26
CA ALA A 40 3.22 14.15 12.78
C ALA A 40 2.53 12.98 12.06
N LEU A 41 1.25 12.75 12.34
CA LEU A 41 0.42 11.78 11.63
C LEU A 41 0.23 12.24 10.18
N LEU A 42 0.75 11.46 9.24
CA LEU A 42 0.65 11.72 7.80
C LEU A 42 -0.63 11.13 7.23
N GLY A 43 -1.07 9.98 7.73
CA GLY A 43 -2.32 9.36 7.30
C GLY A 43 -2.58 8.03 7.95
N GLU A 44 -3.81 7.57 7.76
CA GLU A 44 -4.24 6.23 8.15
C GLU A 44 -4.32 5.36 6.89
N LEU A 45 -3.82 4.12 6.99
CA LEU A 45 -3.86 3.12 5.93
C LEU A 45 -4.87 2.05 6.34
N LYS A 46 -6.00 2.00 5.64
CA LYS A 46 -7.11 1.07 5.91
C LYS A 46 -7.00 -0.12 4.99
N VAL A 47 -6.45 -1.23 5.50
CA VAL A 47 -6.26 -2.46 4.71
C VAL A 47 -7.63 -2.98 4.27
N TYR A 48 -7.73 -3.35 3.00
CA TYR A 48 -8.93 -3.96 2.44
C TYR A 48 -8.66 -5.31 1.76
N ASP A 49 -7.39 -5.62 1.48
CA ASP A 49 -7.01 -6.88 0.83
C ASP A 49 -5.58 -7.30 1.19
N TYR A 50 -5.35 -8.62 1.15
CA TYR A 50 -4.09 -9.26 1.50
C TYR A 50 -3.65 -10.15 0.32
N ASP A 51 -2.65 -9.68 -0.44
CA ASP A 51 -2.08 -10.38 -1.59
C ASP A 51 -0.61 -10.71 -1.32
N PHE A 52 -0.40 -11.76 -0.50
CA PHE A 52 0.90 -12.07 0.08
C PHE A 52 2.07 -12.00 -0.95
N PRO A 53 3.15 -11.22 -0.68
CA PRO A 53 3.52 -10.62 0.61
C PRO A 53 2.96 -9.21 0.86
N TRP A 54 2.03 -8.72 0.04
CA TRP A 54 1.55 -7.34 0.05
C TRP A 54 0.24 -7.18 0.83
N LEU A 55 0.13 -6.05 1.51
CA LEU A 55 -1.11 -5.51 2.06
C LEU A 55 -1.57 -4.38 1.13
N ASN A 56 -2.86 -4.35 0.80
CA ASN A 56 -3.46 -3.30 -0.02
C ASN A 56 -4.43 -2.48 0.83
N ALA A 57 -4.33 -1.16 0.77
CA ALA A 57 -5.09 -0.25 1.63
C ALA A 57 -5.49 1.06 0.96
N ARG A 58 -6.50 1.71 1.55
CA ARG A 58 -6.84 3.11 1.27
C ARG A 58 -6.13 4.04 2.24
N LEU A 59 -5.44 5.03 1.70
CA LEU A 59 -4.83 6.12 2.46
C LEU A 59 -5.86 7.23 2.74
N ALA A 60 -6.15 7.43 4.02
CA ALA A 60 -6.78 8.66 4.51
C ALA A 60 -5.69 9.66 4.91
N ALA A 61 -5.18 10.43 3.95
CA ALA A 61 -4.11 11.39 4.16
C ALA A 61 -4.56 12.59 5.01
N THR A 62 -3.70 13.03 5.92
CA THR A 62 -3.83 14.30 6.62
C THR A 62 -3.17 15.43 5.81
N ARG A 63 -3.34 16.69 6.26
CA ARG A 63 -2.63 17.83 5.66
C ARG A 63 -1.11 17.73 5.79
N ALA A 64 -0.61 17.01 6.79
CA ALA A 64 0.82 16.85 7.01
C ALA A 64 1.51 15.98 5.94
N PHE A 65 0.73 15.21 5.17
CA PHE A 65 1.25 14.41 4.05
C PHE A 65 1.63 15.23 2.82
N ALA A 66 0.99 16.38 2.60
CA ALA A 66 1.16 17.17 1.37
C ALA A 66 2.62 17.49 1.01
N PRO A 67 3.52 17.84 1.96
CA PRO A 67 4.93 18.08 1.66
C PRO A 67 5.72 16.81 1.30
N LEU A 68 5.29 15.63 1.77
CA LEU A 68 5.97 14.35 1.50
C LEU A 68 5.42 13.64 0.26
N ARG A 69 4.22 14.00 -0.20
CA ARG A 69 3.57 13.40 -1.37
C ARG A 69 4.48 13.30 -2.62
N PRO A 70 5.28 14.33 -2.97
CA PRO A 70 6.19 14.22 -4.12
C PRO A 70 7.25 13.10 -3.99
N LEU A 71 7.65 12.71 -2.77
CA LEU A 71 8.60 11.61 -2.59
C LEU A 71 7.98 10.27 -2.98
N PHE A 72 6.71 10.06 -2.62
CA PHE A 72 5.97 8.85 -2.99
C PHE A 72 5.62 8.84 -4.48
N ASP A 73 5.21 9.99 -5.04
CA ASP A 73 4.94 10.12 -6.48
C ASP A 73 6.20 9.79 -7.32
N GLU A 74 7.40 10.18 -6.86
CA GLU A 74 8.68 9.85 -7.51
C GLU A 74 9.01 8.36 -7.42
N GLU A 75 8.92 7.78 -6.23
CA GLU A 75 9.18 6.36 -5.97
C GLU A 75 8.24 5.46 -6.80
N ALA A 76 6.93 5.74 -6.77
CA ALA A 76 5.93 4.98 -7.52
C ALA A 76 6.14 5.07 -9.04
N ARG A 77 6.52 6.25 -9.55
CA ARG A 77 6.85 6.43 -10.97
C ARG A 77 8.05 5.58 -11.39
N LEU A 78 9.09 5.51 -10.56
CA LEU A 78 10.28 4.70 -10.83
C LEU A 78 9.95 3.20 -10.79
N SER A 79 9.19 2.76 -9.78
CA SER A 79 8.72 1.38 -9.66
C SER A 79 7.88 0.93 -10.87
N GLY A 80 6.92 1.76 -11.30
CA GLY A 80 6.07 1.49 -12.47
C GLY A 80 6.81 1.43 -13.81
N SER A 81 8.02 1.98 -13.88
CA SER A 81 8.89 1.89 -15.07
C SER A 81 9.70 0.59 -15.14
N GLY A 82 9.70 -0.21 -14.06
CA GLY A 82 10.54 -1.40 -13.92
C GLY A 82 12.01 -1.10 -13.68
N ASP A 83 12.36 0.18 -13.46
CA ASP A 83 13.71 0.63 -13.15
C ASP A 83 13.93 0.57 -11.63
N PHE A 84 14.21 -0.64 -11.15
CA PHE A 84 14.59 -0.89 -9.75
C PHE A 84 16.09 -0.64 -9.51
N GLY A 85 16.71 0.22 -10.31
CA GLY A 85 18.11 0.61 -10.15
C GLY A 85 18.31 1.63 -9.03
N GLY A 86 19.53 2.18 -8.96
CA GLY A 86 19.94 3.07 -7.87
C GLY A 86 19.07 4.33 -7.70
N ASP A 87 18.39 4.81 -8.74
CA ASP A 87 17.46 5.94 -8.63
C ASP A 87 16.21 5.56 -7.81
N TRP A 88 15.66 4.35 -8.02
CA TRP A 88 14.54 3.84 -7.24
C TRP A 88 14.95 3.55 -5.79
N GLU A 89 16.10 2.93 -5.59
CA GLU A 89 16.65 2.68 -4.24
C GLU A 89 16.86 3.99 -3.48
N ALA A 90 17.40 5.02 -4.14
CA ALA A 90 17.57 6.34 -3.53
C ALA A 90 16.23 7.01 -3.19
N ALA A 91 15.21 6.87 -4.05
CA ALA A 91 13.87 7.37 -3.77
C ALA A 91 13.24 6.65 -2.57
N TYR A 92 13.33 5.32 -2.54
CA TYR A 92 12.87 4.49 -1.43
C TYR A 92 13.59 4.82 -0.11
N ALA A 93 14.91 5.01 -0.13
CA ALA A 93 15.69 5.42 1.03
C ALA A 93 15.23 6.77 1.60
N ARG A 94 14.85 7.73 0.73
CA ARG A 94 14.28 9.03 1.17
C ARG A 94 12.92 8.85 1.85
N VAL A 95 12.07 7.97 1.33
CA VAL A 95 10.78 7.63 1.96
C VAL A 95 11.01 7.02 3.36
N ARG A 96 11.92 6.04 3.47
CA ARG A 96 12.31 5.40 4.75
C ARG A 96 12.90 6.38 5.75
N ALA A 97 13.71 7.33 5.29
CA ALA A 97 14.29 8.36 6.16
C ALA A 97 13.26 9.39 6.64
N ALA A 98 12.22 9.66 5.85
CA ALA A 98 11.22 10.67 6.14
C ALA A 98 10.04 10.14 6.97
N THR A 99 9.79 8.82 6.95
CA THR A 99 8.57 8.23 7.50
C THR A 99 8.83 6.98 8.34
N TYR A 100 7.90 6.68 9.24
CA TYR A 100 7.83 5.38 9.89
C TYR A 100 6.38 4.90 9.93
N LEU A 101 6.23 3.58 9.99
CA LEU A 101 4.94 2.91 9.97
C LEU A 101 4.63 2.35 11.37
N VAL A 102 3.38 2.49 11.80
CA VAL A 102 2.87 1.93 13.06
C VAL A 102 1.81 0.90 12.73
N ASP A 103 2.00 -0.30 13.27
CA ASP A 103 1.07 -1.43 13.10
C ASP A 103 -0.25 -1.20 13.87
N PRO A 104 -1.27 -2.04 13.66
CA PRO A 104 -2.55 -1.95 14.36
C PRO A 104 -2.43 -2.18 15.88
N GLY A 105 -1.38 -2.88 16.33
CA GLY A 105 -1.04 -3.06 17.74
C GLY A 105 -0.39 -1.83 18.38
N GLY A 106 0.01 -0.83 17.58
CA GLY A 106 0.66 0.39 18.02
C GLY A 106 2.20 0.32 18.04
N ALA A 107 2.80 -0.76 17.57
CA ALA A 107 4.25 -0.89 17.49
C ALA A 107 4.80 -0.24 16.22
N ARG A 108 6.00 0.35 16.30
CA ARG A 108 6.70 0.83 15.10
C ARG A 108 7.26 -0.39 14.37
N VAL A 109 7.02 -0.43 13.08
CA VAL A 109 7.55 -1.48 12.21
C VAL A 109 9.01 -1.19 11.91
N PRO A 110 9.94 -2.14 12.17
CA PRO A 110 11.36 -1.97 11.89
C PRO A 110 11.61 -1.64 10.43
N GLU A 111 10.82 -2.25 9.55
CA GLU A 111 10.97 -2.08 8.14
C GLU A 111 9.73 -2.34 7.29
N PHE A 112 9.58 -1.52 6.26
CA PHE A 112 8.51 -1.62 5.29
C PHE A 112 8.97 -1.13 3.92
N LEU A 113 8.44 -1.74 2.86
CA LEU A 113 8.45 -1.18 1.52
C LEU A 113 7.03 -0.69 1.21
N LEU A 114 6.83 0.62 1.22
CA LEU A 114 5.52 1.27 1.05
C LEU A 114 5.48 2.10 -0.22
N HIS A 115 4.48 1.82 -1.03
CA HIS A 115 4.11 2.59 -2.21
C HIS A 115 2.79 3.31 -1.97
N ILE A 116 2.68 4.53 -2.50
CA ILE A 116 1.44 5.31 -2.48
C ILE A 116 1.24 5.94 -3.85
N ASP A 117 0.09 5.69 -4.47
CA ASP A 117 -0.37 6.37 -5.68
C ASP A 117 -1.80 6.87 -5.48
N GLY A 118 -2.01 8.18 -5.57
CA GLY A 118 -3.33 8.74 -5.29
C GLY A 118 -3.70 8.61 -3.81
N ASP A 119 -4.74 7.83 -3.55
CA ASP A 119 -5.21 7.34 -2.25
C ASP A 119 -5.01 5.82 -2.09
N GLU A 120 -4.41 5.17 -3.07
CA GLU A 120 -4.06 3.75 -3.04
C GLU A 120 -2.70 3.56 -2.37
N ALA A 121 -2.59 2.55 -1.52
CA ALA A 121 -1.34 2.20 -0.88
C ALA A 121 -1.16 0.69 -0.84
N TRP A 122 0.06 0.24 -1.10
CA TRP A 122 0.42 -1.15 -0.92
C TRP A 122 1.81 -1.25 -0.30
N TRP A 123 1.97 -2.18 0.63
CA TRP A 123 3.25 -2.40 1.27
C TRP A 123 3.45 -3.84 1.70
N ARG A 124 4.70 -4.18 1.90
CA ARG A 124 5.14 -5.36 2.65
C ARG A 124 6.04 -4.88 3.78
N TYR A 125 6.16 -5.67 4.84
CA TYR A 125 6.96 -5.31 6.00
C TYR A 125 7.71 -6.51 6.57
N SER A 126 8.68 -6.22 7.43
CA SER A 126 9.46 -7.21 8.17
C SER A 126 9.56 -6.81 9.64
N ASP A 127 9.52 -7.80 10.52
CA ASP A 127 9.77 -7.66 11.96
C ASP A 127 11.27 -7.54 12.29
N GLU A 128 12.13 -7.72 11.30
CA GLU A 128 13.58 -7.50 11.32
C GLU A 128 13.95 -6.50 10.23
N PRO A 129 15.00 -5.66 10.40
CA PRO A 129 15.51 -4.84 9.30
C PRO A 129 16.04 -5.73 8.15
N PHE A 130 15.96 -5.24 6.92
CA PHE A 130 16.44 -5.90 5.72
C PHE A 130 17.93 -5.81 5.84
N ASP A 131 18.61 -6.86 5.42
CA ASP A 131 20.05 -6.83 5.31
C ASP A 131 20.40 -5.58 4.49
N GLU A 132 21.08 -4.61 5.13
CA GLU A 132 21.80 -3.59 4.39
C GLU A 132 22.85 -4.39 3.64
N ASP A 133 22.72 -4.54 2.32
CA ASP A 133 23.75 -5.22 1.53
C ASP A 133 25.09 -4.52 1.83
N ASP A 134 25.91 -5.17 2.68
CA ASP A 134 27.29 -4.79 2.99
C ASP A 134 28.05 -4.83 1.65
N GLU A 135 28.19 -3.67 1.00
CA GLU A 135 29.10 -3.48 -0.14
C GLU A 135 30.53 -3.16 0.33
#